data_AF-W1Y9S8-F1
#
_entry.id   AF-W1Y9S8-F1
#
_cell.length_a   1.000
_cell.length_b   1.000
_cell.length_c   1.000
_cell.angle_alpha   90.00
_cell.angle_beta   90.00
_cell.angle_gamma   90.00
#
_symmetry.space_group_name_H-M   'P 1'
#
loop_
_entity.id
_entity.type
_entity.pdbx_description
1 polymer ?
#
loop_
_entity_poly.entity_id
_entity_poly.type
_entity_poly.pdbx_seq_one_letter_code
_entity_poly.pdbx_strand_id
1 'polypeptide(L)'
;VVVEGNIYGQQKRKLRNKPKKGQEINYFTDLTPGDYVVHNMHGIGKYIGLKTIETEGIHRDYIEIAYAGTDKLFLPANNLDQLQKYIGNEGDVPRINKMGGRDWSKVVTKAKKS
;
A
#
# COMPACT_ATOMS: atom_id res chain seq x y z
N VAL A 1 42.81 -50.11 6.81
CA VAL A 1 41.79 -49.74 5.79
C VAL A 1 40.84 -48.76 6.46
N VAL A 2 41.01 -47.46 6.19
CA VAL A 2 40.15 -46.40 6.73
C VAL A 2 39.19 -46.01 5.62
N VAL A 3 37.89 -46.10 5.88
CA VAL A 3 36.84 -45.78 4.93
C VAL A 3 36.56 -44.28 4.97
N GLU A 4 36.82 -43.60 3.86
CA GLU A 4 36.47 -42.19 3.65
C GLU A 4 34.95 -42.09 3.41
N GLY A 5 34.23 -41.57 4.40
CA GLY A 5 32.80 -41.32 4.36
C GLY A 5 32.46 -39.89 3.94
N ASN A 6 32.34 -39.70 2.63
CA ASN A 6 31.55 -38.70 1.90
C ASN A 6 31.20 -37.35 2.58
N ILE A 7 31.91 -36.33 2.09
CA ILE A 7 31.60 -34.90 2.10
C ILE A 7 30.28 -34.62 1.34
N TYR A 8 29.15 -34.75 2.02
CA TYR A 8 27.88 -34.20 1.53
C TYR A 8 27.62 -32.85 2.20
N GLY A 9 28.05 -31.78 1.52
CA GLY A 9 27.69 -30.41 1.82
C GLY A 9 26.18 -30.22 1.73
N GLN A 10 25.51 -30.34 2.87
CA GLN A 10 24.09 -30.04 2.99
C GLN A 10 23.91 -28.52 2.89
N GLN A 11 23.66 -28.05 1.66
CA GLN A 11 23.26 -26.69 1.37
C GLN A 11 21.97 -26.41 2.15
N LYS A 12 22.12 -25.77 3.33
CA LYS A 12 20.98 -25.29 4.13
C LYS A 12 20.15 -24.38 3.23
N ARG A 13 19.04 -24.92 2.72
CA ARG A 13 17.99 -24.11 2.08
C ARG A 13 17.57 -23.08 3.13
N LYS A 14 18.05 -21.84 2.97
CA LYS A 14 17.54 -20.71 3.74
C LYS A 14 16.03 -20.72 3.51
N LEU A 15 15.28 -21.08 4.54
CA LEU A 15 13.85 -20.90 4.59
C LEU A 15 13.61 -19.44 4.24
N ARG A 16 13.09 -19.21 3.04
CA ARG A 16 12.66 -17.90 2.58
C ARG A 16 11.53 -17.52 3.53
N ASN A 17 11.86 -16.71 4.54
CA ASN A 17 10.88 -16.06 5.38
C ASN A 17 9.89 -15.36 4.43
N LYS A 18 8.74 -16.00 4.20
CA LYS A 18 7.59 -15.30 3.65
C LYS A 18 7.29 -14.22 4.69
N PRO A 19 7.31 -12.92 4.34
CA PRO A 19 6.86 -11.91 5.27
C PRO A 19 5.47 -12.32 5.75
N LYS A 20 5.30 -12.36 7.08
CA LYS A 20 4.06 -12.76 7.72
C LYS A 20 2.92 -11.95 7.09
N LYS A 21 1.98 -12.68 6.49
CA LYS A 21 0.64 -12.18 6.15
C LYS A 21 -0.05 -11.91 7.49
N GLY A 22 0.28 -10.79 8.11
CA GLY A 22 0.03 -10.51 9.52
C GLY A 22 0.25 -9.05 9.87
N GLN A 23 0.04 -8.19 8.89
CA GLN A 23 -0.06 -6.75 9.05
C GLN A 23 -1.27 -6.30 8.23
N GLU A 24 -2.44 -6.89 8.49
CA GLU A 24 -3.71 -6.16 8.39
C GLU A 24 -3.66 -5.09 9.48
N ILE A 25 -2.77 -4.13 9.34
CA ILE A 25 -2.71 -3.06 10.30
C ILE A 25 -3.85 -2.15 9.90
N ASN A 26 -4.85 -2.19 10.77
CA ASN A 26 -6.06 -1.40 10.76
C ASN A 26 -5.66 0.08 10.96
N TYR A 27 -4.94 0.66 10.00
CA TYR A 27 -4.39 2.02 10.06
C TYR A 27 -5.42 3.08 9.63
N PHE A 28 -6.65 2.70 9.29
CA PHE A 28 -7.68 3.65 8.90
C PHE A 28 -8.26 4.45 10.08
N THR A 29 -8.26 3.89 11.29
CA THR A 29 -8.83 4.58 12.46
C THR A 29 -8.10 5.87 12.83
N ASP A 30 -6.88 6.05 12.32
CA ASP A 30 -6.01 7.21 12.58
C ASP A 30 -5.70 8.00 11.29
N LEU A 31 -6.64 8.03 10.34
CA LEU A 31 -6.47 8.82 9.12
C LEU A 31 -6.91 10.27 9.38
N THR A 32 -5.97 11.22 9.37
CA THR A 32 -6.28 12.64 9.52
C THR A 32 -6.23 13.36 8.19
N PRO A 33 -7.16 14.28 7.89
CA PRO A 33 -7.14 15.03 6.64
C PRO A 33 -5.81 15.77 6.50
N GLY A 34 -5.04 15.42 5.48
CA GLY A 34 -3.64 15.83 5.37
C GLY A 34 -2.66 14.67 5.23
N ASP A 35 -3.00 13.50 5.78
CA ASP A 35 -2.19 12.28 5.71
C ASP A 35 -2.03 11.79 4.26
N TYR A 36 -0.91 11.09 4.03
CA TYR A 36 -0.68 10.40 2.78
C TYR A 36 -1.23 8.97 2.85
N VAL A 37 -1.84 8.54 1.77
CA VAL A 37 -2.41 7.21 1.62
C VAL A 37 -1.92 6.56 0.34
N VAL A 38 -1.76 5.25 0.38
CA VAL A 38 -1.36 4.43 -0.76
C VAL A 38 -2.58 3.66 -1.22
N HIS A 39 -2.95 3.85 -2.47
CA HIS A 39 -3.93 3.03 -3.15
C HIS A 39 -3.23 2.00 -4.04
N ASN A 40 -3.66 0.75 -3.98
CA ASN A 40 -3.00 -0.34 -4.71
C ASN A 40 -2.90 -0.09 -6.22
N MET A 41 -3.93 0.52 -6.83
CA MET A 41 -4.00 0.78 -8.28
C MET A 41 -3.35 2.11 -8.70
N HIS A 42 -3.51 3.16 -7.89
CA HIS A 42 -3.22 4.54 -8.32
C HIS A 42 -1.94 5.10 -7.67
N GLY A 43 -1.48 4.51 -6.58
CA GLY A 43 -0.30 4.93 -5.84
C GLY A 43 -0.60 5.90 -4.72
N ILE A 44 0.34 6.80 -4.45
CA ILE A 44 0.30 7.66 -3.28
C ILE A 44 -0.58 8.89 -3.57
N GLY A 45 -1.60 9.08 -2.75
CA GLY A 45 -2.49 10.23 -2.70
C GLY A 45 -2.47 10.89 -1.32
N LYS A 46 -3.12 12.04 -1.21
CA LYS A 46 -3.34 12.77 0.04
C LYS A 46 -4.79 12.64 0.46
N TYR A 47 -5.04 12.15 1.66
CA TYR A 47 -6.38 12.07 2.22
C TYR A 47 -6.91 13.48 2.52
N ILE A 48 -8.09 13.79 2.00
CA ILE A 48 -8.75 15.09 2.17
C ILE A 48 -9.83 15.01 3.24
N GLY A 49 -10.57 13.91 3.31
CA GLY A 49 -11.65 13.74 4.29
C GLY A 49 -12.66 12.67 3.89
N LEU A 50 -13.70 12.54 4.71
CA LEU A 50 -14.88 11.74 4.43
C LEU A 50 -15.98 12.63 3.84
N LYS A 51 -16.73 12.07 2.89
CA LYS A 51 -17.86 12.69 2.22
C LYS A 51 -19.01 11.70 2.15
N THR A 52 -20.09 12.01 2.84
CA THR A 52 -21.32 11.25 2.75
C THR A 52 -22.12 11.71 1.54
N ILE A 53 -22.49 10.77 0.68
CA ILE A 53 -23.32 11.01 -0.50
C ILE A 53 -24.58 10.17 -0.35
N GLU A 54 -25.74 10.82 -0.42
CA GLU A 54 -27.03 10.14 -0.47
C GLU A 54 -27.35 9.76 -1.93
N THR A 55 -27.58 8.48 -2.19
CA THR A 55 -28.07 8.01 -3.49
C THR A 55 -29.26 7.07 -3.26
N GLU A 56 -30.39 7.36 -3.91
CA GLU A 56 -31.63 6.57 -3.78
C GLU A 56 -32.08 6.37 -2.32
N GLY A 57 -31.91 7.38 -1.46
CA GLY A 57 -32.25 7.32 -0.03
C GLY A 57 -31.28 6.52 0.84
N ILE A 58 -30.18 6.02 0.27
CA ILE A 58 -29.12 5.32 0.98
C ILE A 58 -27.93 6.26 1.14
N HIS A 59 -27.56 6.53 2.39
CA HIS A 59 -26.35 7.27 2.73
C HIS A 59 -25.13 6.36 2.52
N ARG A 60 -24.18 6.81 1.71
CA ARG A 60 -22.92 6.11 1.47
C ARG A 60 -21.75 7.02 1.77
N ASP A 61 -20.82 6.52 2.57
CA ASP A 61 -19.60 7.24 2.90
C ASP A 61 -18.51 6.97 1.87
N TYR A 62 -17.92 8.05 1.38
CA TYR A 62 -16.79 8.05 0.45
C TYR A 62 -15.63 8.80 1.06
N ILE A 63 -14.43 8.26 0.89
CA ILE A 63 -13.17 8.91 1.24
C ILE A 63 -12.69 9.68 0.03
N GLU A 64 -12.48 10.98 0.21
CA GLU A 64 -11.89 11.85 -0.79
C GLU A 64 -10.36 11.82 -0.67
N ILE A 65 -9.69 11.46 -1.76
CA ILE A 65 -8.23 11.40 -1.87
C ILE A 65 -7.81 12.27 -3.04
N ALA A 66 -6.95 13.26 -2.79
CA ALA A 66 -6.33 14.08 -3.83
C ALA A 66 -5.06 13.43 -4.35
N TYR A 67 -4.92 13.39 -5.67
CA TYR A 67 -3.72 12.97 -6.38
C TYR A 67 -3.00 14.18 -6.98
N ALA A 68 -1.88 13.95 -7.65
CA ALA A 68 -1.09 15.02 -8.25
C ALA A 68 -1.87 15.77 -9.33
N GLY A 69 -1.79 17.10 -9.33
CA GLY A 69 -2.57 17.96 -10.25
C GLY A 69 -3.91 18.34 -9.62
N THR A 70 -4.99 18.06 -10.35
CA THR A 70 -6.38 18.35 -9.91
C THR A 70 -7.23 17.09 -9.78
N ASP A 71 -6.60 15.92 -9.84
CA ASP A 71 -7.26 14.63 -9.80
C ASP A 71 -7.71 14.26 -8.38
N LYS A 72 -8.95 13.80 -8.24
CA LYS A 72 -9.55 13.35 -6.98
C LYS A 72 -10.17 11.98 -7.14
N LEU A 73 -9.95 11.11 -6.17
CA LEU A 73 -10.58 9.78 -6.07
C LEU A 73 -11.61 9.79 -4.95
N PHE A 74 -12.79 9.26 -5.24
CA PHE A 74 -13.80 8.95 -4.23
C PHE A 74 -13.82 7.44 -4.02
N LEU A 75 -13.23 6.99 -2.92
CA LEU A 75 -13.22 5.58 -2.57
C LEU A 75 -14.36 5.31 -1.59
N PRO A 76 -15.32 4.40 -1.89
CA PRO A 76 -16.33 4.06 -0.91
C PRO A 76 -15.66 3.48 0.34
N ALA A 77 -16.13 3.86 1.53
CA ALA A 77 -15.58 3.39 2.80
C ALA A 77 -15.59 1.85 2.91
N ASN A 78 -16.50 1.19 2.18
CA ASN A 78 -16.57 -0.27 2.11
C ASN A 78 -15.38 -0.94 1.38
N ASN A 79 -14.63 -0.17 0.58
CA ASN A 79 -13.48 -0.65 -0.20
C ASN A 79 -12.13 -0.19 0.38
N LEU A 80 -12.09 0.06 1.68
CA LEU A 80 -10.92 0.51 2.41
C LEU A 80 -9.74 -0.47 2.39
N ASP A 81 -9.99 -1.76 2.17
CA ASP A 81 -8.93 -2.79 2.10
C ASP A 81 -7.87 -2.48 1.03
N GLN A 82 -8.25 -1.74 -0.02
CA GLN A 82 -7.35 -1.32 -1.10
C GLN A 82 -6.56 -0.04 -0.80
N LEU A 83 -6.79 0.55 0.37
CA LEU A 83 -6.18 1.78 0.84
C LEU A 83 -5.36 1.51 2.10
N GLN A 84 -4.13 2.02 2.11
CA GLN A 84 -3.22 1.88 3.25
C GLN A 84 -2.66 3.25 3.63
N LYS A 85 -2.46 3.53 4.92
CA LYS A 85 -1.76 4.76 5.34
C LYS A 85 -0.31 4.68 4.86
N TYR A 86 0.19 5.77 4.27
CA TYR A 86 1.59 5.84 3.86
C TYR A 86 2.46 6.04 5.09
N ILE A 87 3.35 5.07 5.37
CA ILE A 87 4.36 5.16 6.43
C ILE A 87 5.70 5.47 5.75
N GLY A 88 6.03 6.75 5.65
CA GLY A 88 7.33 7.22 5.16
C GLY A 88 8.33 7.40 6.29
N ASN A 89 9.61 7.65 5.93
CA ASN A 89 10.56 8.15 6.91
C ASN A 89 10.10 9.54 7.38
N GLU A 90 10.17 9.77 8.69
CA GLU A 90 9.74 11.02 9.31
C GLU A 90 10.44 12.22 8.65
N GLY A 91 9.66 13.11 8.03
CA GLY A 91 10.16 14.32 7.35
C GLY A 91 10.27 14.24 5.82
N ASP A 92 10.14 13.07 5.18
CA ASP A 92 10.12 12.96 3.72
C ASP A 92 8.69 13.07 3.18
N VAL A 93 8.42 14.10 2.39
CA VAL A 93 7.13 14.27 1.73
C VAL A 93 7.08 13.34 0.52
N PRO A 94 6.21 12.31 0.52
CA PRO A 94 6.15 11.40 -0.60
C PRO A 94 5.71 12.13 -1.87
N ARG A 95 6.28 11.69 -2.99
CA ARG A 95 5.83 12.16 -4.29
C ARG A 95 4.42 11.64 -4.55
N ILE A 96 3.45 12.56 -4.58
CA ILE A 96 2.06 12.24 -4.96
C ILE A 96 2.05 11.81 -6.42
N ASN A 97 1.38 10.69 -6.71
CA ASN A 97 1.26 10.15 -8.06
C ASN A 97 0.03 10.74 -8.78
N LYS A 98 0.00 10.65 -10.12
CA LYS A 98 -1.22 10.93 -10.90
C LYS A 98 -2.11 9.70 -10.92
N MET A 99 -3.42 9.90 -10.84
CA MET A 99 -4.39 8.83 -10.98
C MET A 99 -4.24 8.15 -12.35
N GLY A 100 -4.05 6.83 -12.35
CA GLY A 100 -3.91 6.04 -13.58
C GLY A 100 -2.57 6.17 -14.30
N GLY A 101 -1.59 6.86 -13.69
CA GLY A 101 -0.25 6.99 -14.26
C GLY A 101 0.52 5.66 -14.28
N ARG A 102 1.18 5.35 -15.40
CA ARG A 102 2.05 4.17 -15.57
C ARG A 102 3.25 4.18 -14.60
N ASP A 103 3.52 5.32 -13.98
CA ASP A 103 4.59 5.55 -13.02
C ASP A 103 4.46 4.67 -11.77
N TRP A 104 3.25 4.45 -11.26
CA TRP A 104 3.06 3.63 -10.06
C TRP A 104 3.44 2.17 -10.30
N SER A 105 3.02 1.58 -11.43
CA SER A 105 3.40 0.21 -11.79
C SER A 105 4.92 0.04 -11.85
N LYS A 106 5.65 1.04 -12.40
CA LYS A 106 7.12 1.03 -12.43
C LYS A 106 7.72 1.08 -11.02
N VAL A 107 7.17 1.91 -10.13
CA VAL A 107 7.61 2.01 -8.73
C VAL A 107 7.42 0.68 -8.01
N VAL A 108 6.25 0.03 -8.15
CA VAL A 108 5.98 -1.29 -7.55
C VAL A 108 6.92 -2.36 -8.10
N THR A 109 7.18 -2.39 -9.42
CA THR A 109 8.13 -3.33 -10.01
C THR A 109 9.56 -3.11 -9.51
N LYS A 110 9.99 -1.85 -9.37
CA LYS A 110 11.33 -1.52 -8.84
C LYS A 110 11.47 -1.89 -7.37
N ALA A 111 10.46 -1.56 -6.55
CA ALA A 111 10.43 -1.90 -5.13
C ALA A 111 10.45 -3.42 -4.90
N LYS A 112 9.73 -4.20 -5.72
CA LYS A 112 9.77 -5.67 -5.66
C LYS A 112 11.10 -6.31 -6.05
N LYS A 113 11.96 -5.58 -6.77
CA LYS A 113 13.25 -6.10 -7.26
C LYS A 113 14.42 -5.80 -6.31
N SER A 114 14.19 -5.00 -5.27
CA SER A 114 15.20 -4.60 -4.28
C SER A 114 15.08 -5.40 -2.99
#